data_AF-A0A453PBE5-F1
#
_entry.id   AF-A0A453PBE5-F1
#
_cell.length_a   1.000
_cell.length_b   1.000
_cell.length_c   1.000
_cell.angle_alpha   90.00
_cell.angle_beta   90.00
_cell.angle_gamma   90.00
#
_symmetry.space_group_name_H-M   'P 1'
#
loop_
_entity.id
_entity.type
_entity.pdbx_description
1 polymer ?
#
loop_
_entity_poly.entity_id
_entity_poly.type
_entity_poly.pdbx_seq_one_letter_code
_entity_poly.pdbx_strand_id
1 'polypeptide(L)'
;KSVTAQQLGSGMKGLGLGAFTLDWSAVSSFLFSPLISPFFATANIFVGYFCFLYVLVPTAYWGMNLYNAKTFPIFSSHLFMSNGSAYQITDIVNQQFQLDTEAYARLGRINLSTFFALSYGLSFATIASTITHVGIFYGK
;
A
#
# COMPACT_ATOMS: atom_id res chain seq x y z
N LYS A 1 9.70 23.74 7.86
CA LYS A 1 8.47 22.91 7.70
C LYS A 1 8.83 21.48 8.08
N SER A 2 8.09 20.84 9.00
CA SER A 2 8.43 19.49 9.47
C SER A 2 7.94 18.42 8.48
N VAL A 3 8.87 17.70 7.86
CA VAL A 3 8.58 16.64 6.87
C VAL A 3 7.85 15.46 7.53
N THR A 4 8.19 15.14 8.77
CA THR A 4 7.56 14.05 9.53
C THR A 4 6.11 14.35 9.88
N ALA A 5 5.78 15.60 10.25
CA ALA A 5 4.41 16.00 10.52
C ALA A 5 3.53 15.87 9.26
N GLN A 6 4.08 16.18 8.08
CA GLN A 6 3.37 16.00 6.82
C GLN A 6 3.20 14.52 6.44
N GLN A 7 4.21 13.69 6.69
CA GLN A 7 4.13 12.24 6.49
C GLN A 7 3.11 11.56 7.43
N LEU A 8 2.94 12.09 8.64
CA LEU A 8 1.99 11.57 9.62
C LEU A 8 0.56 12.06 9.33
N GLY A 9 0.37 13.36 9.15
CA GLY A 9 -0.97 13.98 9.10
C GLY A 9 -1.59 14.13 7.71
N SER A 10 -0.82 14.01 6.62
CA SER A 10 -1.41 14.17 5.29
C SER A 10 -2.30 12.99 4.93
N GLY A 11 -3.57 13.24 4.58
CA GLY A 11 -4.49 12.20 4.11
C GLY A 11 -4.21 11.67 2.70
N MET A 12 -3.54 12.46 1.84
CA MET A 12 -3.23 12.06 0.46
C MET A 12 -1.79 11.57 0.26
N LYS A 13 -0.85 12.05 1.07
CA LYS A 13 0.59 11.79 0.91
C LYS A 13 1.25 11.28 2.20
N GLY A 14 0.45 10.90 3.18
CA GLY A 14 0.90 10.48 4.50
C GLY A 14 -0.01 9.41 5.08
N LEU A 15 0.13 9.16 6.38
CA LEU A 15 -0.62 8.12 7.11
C LEU A 15 -2.03 8.56 7.51
N GLY A 16 -2.41 9.83 7.27
CA GLY A 16 -3.76 10.34 7.53
C GLY A 16 -4.11 10.48 9.02
N LEU A 17 -3.12 10.61 9.92
CA LEU A 17 -3.39 10.84 11.34
C LEU A 17 -4.21 12.12 11.53
N GLY A 18 -5.43 11.98 12.05
CA GLY A 18 -6.35 13.08 12.27
C GLY A 18 -7.04 13.61 11.00
N ALA A 19 -6.96 12.88 9.88
CA ALA A 19 -7.71 13.20 8.68
C ALA A 19 -9.16 12.72 8.82
N PHE A 20 -10.05 13.63 9.21
CA PHE A 20 -11.48 13.39 9.27
C PHE A 20 -12.17 14.02 8.07
N THR A 21 -13.16 13.32 7.51
CA THR A 21 -14.05 13.86 6.49
C THR A 21 -15.49 13.79 6.96
N LEU A 22 -16.27 14.81 6.62
CA LEU A 22 -17.73 14.82 6.79
C LEU A 22 -18.46 14.51 5.47
N ASP A 23 -17.72 14.23 4.40
CA ASP A 23 -18.29 13.87 3.12
C ASP A 23 -18.73 12.39 3.13
N TRP A 24 -20.04 12.19 3.14
CA TRP A 24 -20.66 10.86 3.09
C TRP A 24 -20.33 10.11 1.80
N SER A 25 -20.09 10.80 0.69
CA SER A 25 -19.70 10.18 -0.58
C SER A 25 -18.32 9.56 -0.47
N ALA A 26 -17.39 10.24 0.22
CA ALA A 26 -16.06 9.70 0.51
C ALA A 26 -16.15 8.47 1.42
N VAL A 27 -16.97 8.51 2.47
CA VAL A 27 -17.16 7.39 3.41
C VAL A 27 -17.80 6.17 2.73
N SER A 28 -18.84 6.38 1.94
CA SER A 28 -19.57 5.31 1.25
C SER A 28 -18.84 4.74 0.03
N SER A 29 -17.83 5.44 -0.50
CA SER A 29 -17.01 4.91 -1.59
C SER A 29 -16.15 3.70 -1.18
N PHE A 30 -15.78 3.59 0.10
CA PHE A 30 -14.83 2.58 0.58
C PHE A 30 -15.50 1.26 1.03
N LEU A 31 -16.67 1.33 1.67
CA LEU A 31 -17.39 0.16 2.22
C LEU A 31 -18.72 -0.13 1.49
N PHE A 32 -18.94 0.45 0.30
CA PHE A 32 -20.30 0.62 -0.21
C PHE A 32 -21.11 1.41 0.84
N SER A 33 -22.40 1.17 1.07
CA SER A 33 -23.08 1.83 2.20
C SER A 33 -22.74 1.14 3.52
N PRO A 34 -21.95 1.75 4.43
CA PRO A 34 -21.60 1.13 5.72
C PRO A 34 -22.80 0.91 6.63
N LEU A 35 -23.94 1.56 6.35
CA LEU A 35 -25.22 1.37 7.03
C LEU A 35 -25.81 -0.04 6.81
N ILE A 36 -25.42 -0.72 5.72
CA ILE A 36 -25.94 -2.03 5.35
C ILE A 36 -25.12 -3.15 6.01
N SER A 37 -23.84 -2.90 6.29
CA SER A 37 -22.93 -3.89 6.86
C SER A 37 -23.10 -4.00 8.38
N PRO A 38 -23.10 -5.22 8.95
CA PRO A 38 -23.21 -5.38 10.40
C PRO A 38 -22.02 -4.72 11.11
N PHE A 39 -22.27 -4.09 12.26
CA PHE A 39 -21.26 -3.35 13.02
C PHE A 39 -19.99 -4.18 13.29
N PHE A 40 -20.14 -5.46 13.59
CA PHE A 40 -19.02 -6.37 13.84
C PHE A 40 -18.06 -6.47 12.64
N ALA A 41 -18.58 -6.53 11.42
CA ALA A 41 -17.75 -6.59 10.22
C ALA A 41 -16.97 -5.28 10.03
N THR A 42 -17.64 -4.15 10.22
CA THR A 42 -17.01 -2.81 10.14
C THR A 42 -15.92 -2.64 11.19
N ALA A 43 -16.17 -3.06 12.44
CA ALA A 43 -15.19 -3.02 13.52
C ALA A 43 -13.96 -3.90 13.21
N ASN A 44 -14.16 -5.10 12.66
CA ASN A 44 -13.05 -5.98 12.27
C ASN A 44 -12.18 -5.36 11.16
N ILE A 45 -12.80 -4.76 10.13
CA ILE A 45 -12.07 -4.04 9.07
C ILE A 45 -11.28 -2.88 9.67
N PHE A 46 -11.88 -2.12 10.59
CA PHE A 46 -11.21 -1.00 11.26
C PHE A 46 -9.99 -1.45 12.07
N VAL A 47 -10.09 -2.55 12.81
CA VAL A 47 -8.95 -3.12 13.55
C VAL A 47 -7.84 -3.54 12.58
N GLY A 48 -8.17 -4.23 11.49
CA GLY A 48 -7.20 -4.60 10.45
C GLY A 48 -6.51 -3.39 9.83
N TYR A 49 -7.27 -2.36 9.50
CA TYR A 49 -6.76 -1.07 8.99
C TYR A 49 -5.81 -0.40 9.99
N PHE A 50 -6.19 -0.34 11.27
CA PHE A 50 -5.36 0.25 12.32
C PHE A 50 -4.03 -0.51 12.48
N CYS A 51 -4.08 -1.84 12.55
CA CYS A 51 -2.90 -2.70 12.62
C CYS A 51 -1.99 -2.49 11.40
N PHE A 52 -2.57 -2.40 10.21
CA PHE A 52 -1.79 -2.17 8.99
C PHE A 52 -1.12 -0.79 8.96
N LEU A 53 -1.88 0.28 9.13
CA LEU A 53 -1.37 1.65 8.99
C LEU A 53 -0.49 2.12 10.14
N TYR A 54 -0.79 1.71 11.37
CA TYR A 54 -0.12 2.25 12.56
C TYR A 54 0.88 1.29 13.19
N VAL A 55 0.83 0.00 12.84
CA VAL A 55 1.81 -0.98 13.33
C VAL A 55 2.69 -1.46 12.20
N LEU A 56 2.12 -2.06 11.16
CA LEU A 56 2.89 -2.71 10.10
C LEU A 56 3.72 -1.71 9.27
N VAL A 57 3.07 -0.67 8.72
CA VAL A 57 3.74 0.34 7.87
C VAL A 57 4.84 1.09 8.63
N PRO A 58 4.62 1.59 9.87
CA PRO A 58 5.65 2.28 10.63
C PRO A 58 6.81 1.36 11.02
N THR A 59 6.52 0.11 11.42
CA THR A 59 7.56 -0.86 11.78
C THR A 59 8.44 -1.21 10.58
N ALA A 60 7.84 -1.39 9.40
CA ALA A 60 8.59 -1.67 8.17
C ALA A 60 9.44 -0.46 7.70
N TYR A 61 8.89 0.75 7.79
CA TYR A 61 9.55 1.97 7.29
C TYR A 61 10.62 2.50 8.26
N TRP A 62 10.26 2.76 9.52
CA TRP A 62 11.17 3.35 10.50
C TRP A 62 12.00 2.31 11.24
N GLY A 63 11.39 1.17 11.61
CA GLY A 63 12.01 0.13 12.43
C GLY A 63 13.02 -0.72 11.66
N MET A 64 12.59 -1.36 10.58
CA MET A 64 13.42 -2.32 9.84
C MET A 64 14.10 -1.76 8.59
N ASN A 65 13.72 -0.54 8.14
CA ASN A 65 14.18 0.05 6.88
C ASN A 65 14.18 -0.97 5.71
N LEU A 66 13.08 -1.70 5.58
CA LEU A 66 13.01 -2.85 4.70
C LEU A 66 13.24 -2.40 3.24
N TYR A 67 14.21 -3.01 2.55
CA TYR A 67 14.59 -2.64 1.17
C TYR A 67 15.01 -1.18 0.96
N ASN A 68 15.71 -0.56 1.91
CA ASN A 68 16.06 0.87 1.85
C ASN A 68 14.83 1.78 1.71
N ALA A 69 13.73 1.39 2.36
CA ALA A 69 12.47 2.11 2.43
C ALA A 69 12.61 3.63 2.64
N LYS A 70 13.56 4.05 3.48
CA LYS A 70 13.78 5.47 3.82
C LYS A 70 14.22 6.34 2.63
N THR A 71 14.71 5.73 1.55
CA THR A 71 15.06 6.43 0.30
C THR A 71 13.82 6.88 -0.47
N PHE A 72 12.65 6.31 -0.16
CA PHE A 72 11.39 6.55 -0.87
C PHE A 72 10.33 7.20 0.04
N PRO A 73 9.30 7.84 -0.54
CA PRO A 73 8.14 8.30 0.22
C PRO A 73 7.42 7.10 0.86
N ILE A 74 6.94 7.25 2.10
CA ILE A 74 6.14 6.22 2.80
C ILE A 74 4.92 5.84 1.97
N PHE A 75 4.23 6.85 1.43
CA PHE A 75 3.01 6.72 0.66
C PHE A 75 3.23 7.24 -0.77
N SER A 76 3.27 6.32 -1.75
CA SER A 76 3.37 6.65 -3.18
C SER A 76 2.94 5.46 -4.03
N SER A 77 2.17 5.71 -5.09
CA SER A 77 1.86 4.73 -6.13
C SER A 77 2.92 4.68 -7.24
N HIS A 78 3.89 5.61 -7.23
CA HIS A 78 4.95 5.65 -8.23
C HIS A 78 6.05 4.62 -7.93
N LEU A 79 6.75 4.24 -9.00
CA LEU A 79 7.92 3.38 -8.99
C LEU A 79 9.19 4.21 -8.84
N PHE A 80 10.24 3.66 -8.23
CA PHE A 80 11.49 4.39 -7.98
C PHE A 80 12.74 3.60 -8.38
N MET A 81 13.73 4.32 -8.89
CA MET A 81 15.11 3.82 -9.06
C MET A 81 15.79 3.71 -7.70
N SER A 82 16.90 2.97 -7.62
CA SER A 82 17.67 2.78 -6.37
C SER A 82 18.15 4.09 -5.72
N ASN A 83 18.26 5.16 -6.51
CA ASN A 83 18.66 6.50 -6.07
C ASN A 83 17.50 7.38 -5.55
N GLY A 84 16.26 6.88 -5.52
CA GLY A 84 15.09 7.64 -5.06
C GLY A 84 14.37 8.46 -6.14
N SER A 85 14.89 8.52 -7.37
CA SER A 85 14.19 9.20 -8.48
C SER A 85 13.08 8.33 -9.08
N ALA A 86 12.10 8.96 -9.71
CA ALA A 86 10.96 8.27 -10.31
C ALA A 86 11.41 7.37 -11.46
N TYR A 87 10.92 6.12 -11.46
CA TYR A 87 11.21 5.13 -12.49
C TYR A 87 10.20 5.27 -13.64
N GLN A 88 10.68 5.54 -14.85
CA GLN A 88 9.85 5.60 -16.05
C GLN A 88 9.73 4.21 -16.67
N ILE A 89 8.51 3.67 -16.73
CA ILE A 89 8.25 2.33 -17.28
C ILE A 89 8.54 2.29 -18.78
N THR A 90 8.29 3.40 -19.49
CA THR A 90 8.57 3.53 -20.93
C THR A 90 10.04 3.30 -21.27
N ASP A 91 10.95 3.48 -20.32
CA ASP A 91 12.39 3.38 -20.57
C ASP A 91 12.91 1.94 -20.53
N ILE A 92 12.11 0.99 -20.02
CA ILE A 92 12.42 -0.45 -19.99
C ILE A 92 11.51 -1.28 -20.89
N VAL A 93 10.64 -0.65 -21.66
CA VAL A 93 9.64 -1.34 -22.46
C VAL A 93 9.81 -0.96 -23.92
N ASN A 94 9.91 -1.96 -24.80
CA ASN A 94 10.04 -1.75 -26.23
C ASN A 94 8.72 -1.28 -26.87
N GLN A 95 8.74 -0.96 -28.17
CA GLN A 95 7.54 -0.51 -28.89
C GLN A 95 6.42 -1.56 -28.93
N GLN A 96 6.73 -2.82 -28.65
CA GLN A 96 5.81 -3.95 -28.58
C GLN A 96 5.31 -4.24 -27.15
N PHE A 97 5.57 -3.33 -26.21
CA PHE A 97 5.23 -3.49 -24.79
C PHE A 97 5.90 -4.67 -24.07
N GLN A 98 7.04 -5.14 -24.58
CA GLN A 98 7.86 -6.19 -23.97
C GLN A 98 9.02 -5.58 -23.19
N LEU A 99 9.46 -6.28 -22.14
CA LEU A 99 10.59 -5.86 -21.32
C LEU A 99 11.88 -5.88 -22.16
N ASP A 100 12.52 -4.73 -22.30
CA ASP A 100 13.87 -4.61 -22.82
C ASP A 100 14.87 -4.96 -21.70
N THR A 101 15.47 -6.15 -21.81
CA THR A 101 16.40 -6.67 -20.81
C THR A 101 17.70 -5.88 -20.74
N GLU A 102 18.15 -5.28 -21.84
CA GLU A 102 19.37 -4.46 -21.86
C GLU A 102 19.13 -3.13 -21.17
N ALA A 103 18.01 -2.47 -21.50
CA ALA A 103 17.61 -1.24 -20.83
C ALA A 103 17.36 -1.47 -19.33
N TYR A 104 16.72 -2.59 -18.96
CA TYR A 104 16.53 -2.98 -17.57
C TYR A 104 17.85 -3.25 -16.84
N ALA A 105 18.81 -3.92 -17.48
CA ALA A 105 20.14 -4.15 -16.88
C ALA A 105 20.88 -2.82 -16.63
N ARG A 106 20.70 -1.81 -17.49
CA ARG A 106 21.31 -0.48 -17.32
C ARG A 106 20.63 0.37 -16.25
N LEU A 107 19.29 0.38 -16.21
CA LEU A 107 18.50 1.19 -15.28
C LEU A 107 18.40 0.57 -13.88
N GLY A 108 18.54 -0.75 -13.80
CA GLY A 108 18.53 -1.50 -12.56
C GLY A 108 17.12 -1.85 -12.07
N ARG A 109 17.06 -2.37 -10.84
CA ARG A 109 15.83 -2.90 -10.26
C ARG A 109 14.84 -1.79 -9.91
N ILE A 110 13.56 -2.07 -10.17
CA ILE A 110 12.44 -1.25 -9.75
C ILE A 110 12.25 -1.39 -8.23
N ASN A 111 12.06 -0.27 -7.55
CA ASN A 111 11.73 -0.22 -6.12
C ASN A 111 10.34 0.37 -5.92
N LEU A 112 9.65 -0.14 -4.90
CA LEU A 112 8.30 0.27 -4.53
C LEU A 112 8.34 1.02 -3.20
N SER A 113 7.36 1.91 -2.99
CA SER A 113 7.15 2.47 -1.66
C SER A 113 6.77 1.37 -0.66
N THR A 114 7.12 1.57 0.61
CA THR A 114 6.82 0.58 1.67
C THR A 114 5.33 0.31 1.80
N PHE A 115 4.49 1.35 1.72
CA PHE A 115 3.04 1.18 1.74
C PHE A 115 2.54 0.32 0.58
N PHE A 116 3.02 0.59 -0.65
CA PHE A 116 2.59 -0.14 -1.83
C PHE A 116 3.05 -1.61 -1.78
N ALA A 117 4.30 -1.86 -1.40
CA ALA A 117 4.84 -3.22 -1.26
C ALA A 117 4.06 -4.05 -0.22
N LEU A 118 3.78 -3.49 0.96
CA LEU A 118 3.02 -4.18 2.00
C LEU A 118 1.56 -4.42 1.59
N SER A 119 0.92 -3.45 0.95
CA SER A 119 -0.45 -3.58 0.45
C SER A 119 -0.56 -4.70 -0.59
N TYR A 120 0.44 -4.81 -1.47
CA TYR A 120 0.52 -5.88 -2.46
C TYR A 120 0.73 -7.26 -1.79
N GLY A 121 1.61 -7.34 -0.78
CA GLY A 121 1.80 -8.54 0.03
C GLY A 121 0.52 -8.99 0.74
N LEU A 122 -0.23 -8.07 1.35
CA LEU A 122 -1.53 -8.37 1.96
C LEU A 122 -2.55 -8.86 0.93
N SER A 123 -2.52 -8.33 -0.29
CA SER A 123 -3.44 -8.75 -1.36
C SER A 123 -3.25 -10.23 -1.71
N PHE A 124 -2.01 -10.73 -1.74
CA PHE A 124 -1.75 -12.17 -1.87
C PHE A 124 -2.20 -12.96 -0.65
N ALA A 125 -1.99 -12.42 0.56
CA ALA A 125 -2.46 -13.05 1.79
C ALA A 125 -3.99 -13.20 1.80
N THR A 126 -4.74 -12.22 1.25
CA THR A 126 -6.20 -12.30 1.12
C THR A 126 -6.63 -13.47 0.23
N ILE A 127 -5.92 -13.73 -0.88
CA ILE A 127 -6.20 -14.88 -1.75
C ILE A 127 -6.01 -16.19 -0.97
N ALA A 128 -4.87 -16.34 -0.29
CA ALA A 128 -4.59 -17.52 0.53
C ALA A 128 -5.61 -17.69 1.68
N SER A 129 -5.98 -16.59 2.33
CA SER A 129 -7.00 -16.56 3.38
C SER A 129 -8.37 -16.98 2.85
N THR A 130 -8.74 -16.58 1.64
CA THR A 130 -10.02 -16.94 1.02
C THR A 130 -10.07 -18.44 0.76
N ILE A 131 -9.01 -19.01 0.19
CA ILE A 131 -8.91 -20.45 -0.05
C ILE A 131 -9.00 -21.22 1.28
N THR A 132 -8.26 -20.76 2.30
CA THR A 132 -8.27 -21.38 3.63
C THR A 132 -9.65 -21.31 4.27
N HIS A 133 -10.32 -20.15 4.20
CA HIS A 133 -11.66 -19.97 4.73
C HIS A 133 -12.67 -20.88 4.04
N VAL A 134 -12.66 -20.94 2.70
CA VAL A 134 -13.55 -21.85 1.95
C VAL A 134 -13.27 -23.30 2.31
N GLY A 135 -11.99 -23.70 2.37
CA GLY A 135 -11.57 -25.05 2.71
C GLY A 135 -12.02 -25.50 4.10
N ILE A 136 -11.90 -24.64 5.13
CA ILE A 136 -12.30 -24.98 6.51
C ILE A 136 -13.83 -24.87 6.68
N PHE A 137 -14.47 -23.89 6.05
CA PHE A 137 -15.88 -23.60 6.28
C PHE A 137 -16.83 -24.50 5.48
N TYR A 138 -16.47 -24.82 4.24
CA TYR A 138 -17.27 -25.69 3.36
C TYR A 138 -16.69 -27.10 3.19
N GLY A 139 -15.40 -27.28 3.49
CA GLY A 139 -14.80 -28.61 3.61
C GLY A 139 -15.17 -29.22 4.95
N LYS A 140 -16.40 -29.73 5.03
CA LYS A 140 -16.66 -30.92 5.84
C LYS A 140 -15.96 -32.12 5.22
#